data_AF-A0A6F8SLE5-F1
#
_entry.id   AF-A0A6F8SLE5-F1
#
_cell.length_a   1.000
_cell.length_b   1.000
_cell.length_c   1.000
_cell.angle_alpha   90.00
_cell.angle_beta   90.00
_cell.angle_gamma   90.00
#
_symmetry.space_group_name_H-M   'P 1'
#
loop_
_entity.id
_entity.type
_entity.pdbx_description
1 polymer ?
#
loop_
_entity_poly.entity_id
_entity_poly.type
_entity_poly.pdbx_seq_one_letter_code
_entity_poly.pdbx_strand_id
1 'polypeptide(L)'
;MGSDSILAGIGATVLAVTLLVCGFAACCLPVTTASLAGAVSTGADSPYTHEQLVELAQETRAFTVDAHSSMEEARESLAADVVAAAREASAEGAPKYSQWTQKAKQVLGDVEGEGGTAVATMDALAKVSDRYALDAAAVSHLEDCNGLITGLSSYLGMIGVAALIIALVLGFRKQFAALAFMLRMGPALLLAVLVILGLWGVIDFNGLFAAFHSLFFLEGTWTFNYDSLLISMYPIDFWMGMGAVWVGSAIGVGLLCFAAGCLFAWKAQVQHRELEEAAAAEAARSKKRRKKGRR
;
A
#
# COMPACT_ATOMS: atom_id res chain seq x y z
N MET A 1 -1.66 -19.37 31.43
CA MET A 1 -1.34 -18.06 30.83
C MET A 1 -2.27 -17.02 31.40
N GLY A 2 -1.76 -15.88 31.87
CA GLY A 2 -2.61 -14.78 32.35
C GLY A 2 -3.33 -14.08 31.19
N SER A 3 -4.44 -13.40 31.47
CA SER A 3 -5.22 -12.64 30.48
C SER A 3 -4.37 -11.60 29.73
N ASP A 4 -3.43 -10.95 30.41
CA ASP A 4 -2.55 -9.94 29.81
C ASP A 4 -1.54 -10.55 28.81
N SER A 5 -1.13 -11.82 29.00
CA SER A 5 -0.26 -12.53 28.03
C SER A 5 -1.01 -12.89 26.75
N ILE A 6 -2.28 -13.29 26.86
CA ILE A 6 -3.14 -13.56 25.71
C ILE A 6 -3.38 -12.25 24.94
N LEU A 7 -3.70 -11.17 25.66
CA LEU A 7 -3.93 -9.85 25.08
C LEU A 7 -2.68 -9.33 24.33
N ALA A 8 -1.48 -9.53 24.88
CA ALA A 8 -0.24 -9.14 24.21
C ALA A 8 0.07 -9.99 22.96
N GLY A 9 -0.27 -11.28 22.97
CA GLY A 9 -0.17 -12.14 21.79
C GLY A 9 -1.09 -11.66 20.66
N ILE A 10 -2.37 -11.41 20.98
CA ILE A 10 -3.32 -10.82 20.02
C ILE A 10 -2.82 -9.48 19.53
N GLY A 11 -2.37 -8.61 20.45
CA GLY A 11 -1.80 -7.31 20.12
C GLY A 11 -0.62 -7.39 19.16
N ALA A 12 0.28 -8.38 19.33
CA ALA A 12 1.42 -8.57 18.44
C ALA A 12 0.96 -8.89 17.00
N THR A 13 0.00 -9.80 16.85
CA THR A 13 -0.57 -10.14 15.54
C THR A 13 -1.28 -8.96 14.90
N VAL A 14 -2.14 -8.26 15.65
CA VAL A 14 -2.86 -7.08 15.16
C VAL A 14 -1.86 -5.99 14.75
N LEU A 15 -0.82 -5.75 15.54
CA LEU A 15 0.25 -4.81 15.22
C LEU A 15 1.00 -5.20 13.93
N ALA A 16 1.32 -6.49 13.73
CA ALA A 16 1.96 -6.95 12.50
C ALA A 16 1.10 -6.62 11.26
N VAL A 17 -0.22 -6.85 11.33
CA VAL A 17 -1.15 -6.47 10.27
C VAL A 17 -1.22 -4.96 10.10
N THR A 18 -1.29 -4.19 11.18
CA THR A 18 -1.27 -2.72 11.12
C THR A 18 -0.01 -2.20 10.42
N LEU A 19 1.16 -2.75 10.72
CA LEU A 19 2.41 -2.33 10.10
C LEU A 19 2.45 -2.66 8.60
N LEU A 20 1.96 -3.83 8.21
CA LEU A 20 1.81 -4.22 6.80
C LEU A 20 0.91 -3.22 6.06
N VAL A 21 -0.21 -2.85 6.67
CA VAL A 21 -1.18 -1.88 6.15
C VAL A 21 -0.59 -0.48 6.04
N CYS A 22 0.15 -0.03 7.06
CA CYS A 22 0.83 1.27 7.02
C CYS A 22 1.81 1.35 5.85
N GLY A 23 2.49 0.24 5.54
CA GLY A 23 3.37 0.22 4.38
C GLY A 23 2.61 0.28 3.06
N PHE A 24 1.47 -0.41 2.95
CA PHE A 24 0.60 -0.32 1.78
C PHE A 24 0.06 1.11 1.58
N ALA A 25 -0.31 1.79 2.68
CA ALA A 25 -0.75 3.18 2.63
C ALA A 25 0.33 4.13 2.08
N ALA A 26 1.61 3.82 2.29
CA ALA A 26 2.71 4.58 1.68
C ALA A 26 2.74 4.43 0.15
N CYS A 27 2.42 3.24 -0.38
CA CYS A 27 2.30 3.01 -1.83
C CYS A 27 1.14 3.81 -2.43
N CYS A 28 0.06 3.98 -1.69
CA CYS A 28 -1.11 4.74 -2.13
C CYS A 28 -0.87 6.26 -2.19
N LEU A 29 0.24 6.80 -1.68
CA LEU A 29 0.47 8.25 -1.70
C LEU A 29 0.78 8.76 -3.13
N PRO A 30 0.23 9.92 -3.56
CA PRO A 30 0.51 10.48 -4.88
C PRO A 30 2.01 10.66 -5.18
N VAL A 31 2.79 11.08 -4.17
CA VAL A 31 4.25 11.27 -4.29
C VAL A 31 4.98 9.97 -4.64
N THR A 32 4.47 8.82 -4.21
CA THR A 32 5.08 7.53 -4.49
C THR A 32 4.96 7.19 -5.97
N THR A 33 3.75 7.32 -6.54
CA THR A 33 3.53 7.13 -7.98
C THR A 33 4.35 8.13 -8.80
N ALA A 34 4.31 9.42 -8.45
CA ALA A 34 5.06 10.45 -9.16
C ALA A 34 6.57 10.16 -9.19
N SER A 35 7.13 9.76 -8.04
CA SER A 35 8.56 9.46 -7.93
C SER A 35 8.95 8.20 -8.70
N LEU A 36 8.15 7.14 -8.59
CA LEU A 36 8.45 5.86 -9.26
C LEU A 36 8.25 5.98 -10.77
N ALA A 37 7.10 6.49 -11.24
CA ALA A 37 6.85 6.70 -12.66
C ALA A 37 7.90 7.63 -13.29
N GLY A 38 8.27 8.72 -12.58
CA GLY A 38 9.34 9.62 -12.99
C GLY A 38 10.71 8.95 -13.13
N ALA A 39 10.96 7.85 -12.42
CA ALA A 39 12.21 7.11 -12.51
C ALA A 39 12.20 6.03 -13.62
N VAL A 40 11.05 5.42 -13.91
CA VAL A 40 11.00 4.15 -14.69
C VAL A 40 10.12 4.19 -15.94
N SER A 41 9.18 5.13 -16.06
CA SER A 41 8.24 5.19 -17.20
C SER A 41 8.88 5.92 -18.38
N THR A 42 9.92 5.34 -18.98
CA THR A 42 10.82 6.00 -19.95
C THR A 42 10.17 6.46 -21.26
N GLY A 43 9.05 5.85 -21.64
CA GLY A 43 8.39 6.09 -22.93
C GLY A 43 9.15 5.58 -24.14
N ALA A 44 10.22 4.78 -23.99
CA ALA A 44 11.03 4.30 -25.12
C ALA A 44 10.17 3.57 -26.18
N ASP A 45 9.37 2.60 -25.74
CA ASP A 45 8.53 1.76 -26.60
C ASP A 45 7.06 2.24 -26.67
N SER A 46 6.77 3.41 -26.10
CA SER A 46 5.43 3.99 -26.04
C SER A 46 5.19 5.04 -27.13
N PRO A 47 3.94 5.19 -27.62
CA PRO A 47 3.53 6.34 -28.42
C PRO A 47 3.45 7.64 -27.61
N TYR A 48 3.70 7.60 -26.30
CA TYR A 48 3.76 8.75 -25.39
C TYR A 48 5.19 9.07 -24.99
N THR A 49 5.45 10.33 -24.61
CA THR A 49 6.73 10.73 -24.01
C THR A 49 6.82 10.28 -22.55
N HIS A 50 8.01 10.39 -21.96
CA HIS A 50 8.21 10.15 -20.55
C HIS A 50 7.27 11.02 -19.69
N GLU A 51 7.22 12.32 -19.97
CA GLU A 51 6.43 13.29 -19.21
C GLU A 51 4.94 12.97 -19.27
N GLN A 52 4.42 12.64 -20.45
CA GLN A 52 3.03 12.24 -20.65
C GLN A 52 2.70 10.95 -19.88
N LEU A 53 3.61 9.97 -19.87
CA LEU A 53 3.39 8.74 -19.10
C LEU A 53 3.40 8.99 -17.59
N VAL A 54 4.22 9.90 -17.09
CA VAL A 54 4.27 10.27 -15.66
C VAL A 54 3.00 11.00 -15.24
N GLU A 55 2.48 11.88 -16.09
CA GLU A 55 1.20 12.56 -15.86
C GLU A 55 0.04 11.57 -15.87
N LEU A 56 -0.09 10.77 -16.93
CA LEU A 56 -1.15 9.75 -17.02
C LEU A 56 -1.07 8.69 -15.92
N ALA A 57 0.14 8.34 -15.44
CA ALA A 57 0.30 7.47 -14.28
C ALA A 57 -0.29 8.10 -13.00
N GLN A 58 -0.17 9.41 -12.81
CA GLN A 58 -0.76 10.07 -11.65
C GLN A 58 -2.29 10.12 -11.75
N GLU A 59 -2.83 10.44 -12.92
CA GLU A 59 -4.30 10.44 -13.15
C GLU A 59 -4.89 9.03 -13.01
N THR A 60 -4.22 8.03 -13.57
CA THR A 60 -4.61 6.62 -13.42
C THR A 60 -4.55 6.19 -11.96
N ARG A 61 -3.55 6.65 -11.17
CA ARG A 61 -3.50 6.40 -9.73
C ARG A 61 -4.63 7.10 -8.99
N ALA A 62 -4.96 8.35 -9.31
CA ALA A 62 -6.09 9.05 -8.71
C ALA A 62 -7.40 8.30 -8.95
N PHE A 63 -7.64 7.87 -10.19
CA PHE A 63 -8.77 7.01 -10.54
C PHE A 63 -8.80 5.71 -9.72
N THR A 64 -7.65 5.06 -9.55
CA THR A 64 -7.56 3.74 -8.91
C THR A 64 -7.55 3.77 -7.38
N VAL A 65 -7.03 4.83 -6.76
CA VAL A 65 -6.71 4.85 -5.32
C VAL A 65 -7.60 5.80 -4.53
N ASP A 66 -8.04 6.90 -5.13
CA ASP A 66 -8.82 7.91 -4.40
C ASP A 66 -10.30 7.52 -4.31
N ALA A 67 -10.96 8.07 -3.30
CA ALA A 67 -12.40 7.87 -3.13
C ALA A 67 -13.17 8.77 -4.11
N HIS A 68 -14.10 8.18 -4.85
CA HIS A 68 -14.94 8.90 -5.82
C HIS A 68 -16.39 8.96 -5.34
N SER A 69 -17.04 10.12 -5.52
CA SER A 69 -18.48 10.25 -5.30
C SER A 69 -19.31 9.55 -6.38
N SER A 70 -18.76 9.48 -7.60
CA SER A 70 -19.35 8.83 -8.76
C SER A 70 -18.24 8.19 -9.59
N MET A 71 -18.30 6.87 -9.78
CA MET A 71 -17.35 6.17 -10.65
C MET A 71 -17.53 6.55 -12.13
N GLU A 72 -18.75 6.92 -12.52
CA GLU A 72 -19.05 7.40 -13.87
C GLU A 72 -18.34 8.73 -14.16
N GLU A 73 -18.38 9.68 -13.23
CA GLU A 73 -17.66 10.96 -13.36
C GLU A 73 -16.14 10.76 -13.33
N ALA A 74 -15.65 9.88 -12.46
CA ALA A 74 -14.22 9.55 -12.39
C ALA A 74 -13.72 8.93 -13.70
N ARG A 75 -14.54 8.07 -14.33
CA ARG A 75 -14.23 7.44 -15.61
C ARG A 75 -14.21 8.46 -16.75
N GLU A 76 -15.17 9.39 -16.76
CA GLU A 76 -15.19 10.46 -17.77
C GLU A 76 -13.96 11.38 -17.62
N SER A 77 -13.56 11.70 -16.38
CA SER A 77 -12.34 12.48 -16.11
C SER A 77 -11.08 11.75 -16.62
N LEU A 78 -10.88 10.50 -16.22
CA LEU A 78 -9.73 9.70 -16.69
C LEU A 78 -9.70 9.61 -18.22
N ALA A 79 -10.85 9.40 -18.84
CA ALA A 79 -10.92 9.33 -20.30
C ALA A 79 -10.59 10.68 -20.95
N ALA A 80 -11.00 11.81 -20.36
CA ALA A 80 -10.67 13.13 -20.85
C ALA A 80 -9.15 13.37 -20.82
N ASP A 81 -8.48 12.99 -19.74
CA ASP A 81 -7.02 13.14 -19.60
C ASP A 81 -6.26 12.24 -20.59
N VAL A 82 -6.68 10.98 -20.75
CA VAL A 82 -6.09 10.05 -21.74
C VAL A 82 -6.27 10.58 -23.16
N VAL A 83 -7.45 11.08 -23.51
CA VAL A 83 -7.74 11.63 -24.84
C VAL A 83 -6.97 12.93 -25.08
N ALA A 84 -6.84 13.80 -24.08
CA ALA A 84 -6.04 15.02 -24.18
C ALA A 84 -4.57 14.70 -24.46
N ALA A 85 -3.97 13.78 -23.70
CA ALA A 85 -2.61 13.32 -23.93
C ALA A 85 -2.45 12.65 -25.31
N ALA A 86 -3.44 11.88 -25.75
CA ALA A 86 -3.45 11.26 -27.08
C ALA A 86 -3.45 12.29 -28.21
N ARG A 87 -4.24 13.37 -28.07
CA ARG A 87 -4.29 14.47 -29.04
C ARG A 87 -2.95 15.20 -29.09
N GLU A 88 -2.35 15.49 -27.95
CA GLU A 88 -1.03 16.12 -27.89
C GLU A 88 0.05 15.23 -28.52
N ALA A 89 0.12 13.95 -28.14
CA ALA A 89 1.13 13.01 -28.63
C ALA A 89 1.02 12.73 -30.15
N SER A 90 -0.19 12.84 -30.69
CA SER A 90 -0.49 12.60 -32.11
C SER A 90 -0.53 13.87 -32.98
N ALA A 91 -0.34 15.06 -32.39
CA ALA A 91 -0.33 16.33 -33.10
C ALA A 91 0.88 16.47 -34.03
N GLU A 92 0.71 17.18 -35.14
CA GLU A 92 1.80 17.44 -36.07
C GLU A 92 2.94 18.20 -35.38
N GLY A 93 4.17 17.69 -35.51
CA GLY A 93 5.35 18.22 -34.82
C GLY A 93 5.62 17.62 -33.43
N ALA A 94 4.71 16.82 -32.88
CA ALA A 94 4.94 16.14 -31.61
C ALA A 94 6.10 15.12 -31.71
N PRO A 95 6.93 14.94 -30.67
CA PRO A 95 8.09 14.04 -30.71
C PRO A 95 7.75 12.59 -31.06
N LYS A 96 6.54 12.15 -30.71
CA LYS A 96 6.06 10.78 -30.92
C LYS A 96 5.09 10.65 -32.10
N TYR A 97 4.89 11.69 -32.91
CA TYR A 97 3.91 11.73 -33.99
C TYR A 97 3.95 10.51 -34.95
N SER A 98 5.15 10.00 -35.25
CA SER A 98 5.35 8.86 -36.16
C SER A 98 4.91 7.52 -35.56
N GLN A 99 4.78 7.42 -34.24
CA GLN A 99 4.28 6.24 -33.54
C GLN A 99 2.75 6.11 -33.62
N TRP A 100 2.06 7.15 -34.08
CA TRP A 100 0.60 7.20 -34.19
C TRP A 100 0.14 6.90 -35.61
N THR A 101 -0.63 5.82 -35.77
CA THR A 101 -1.21 5.44 -37.06
C THR A 101 -2.21 6.47 -37.59
N GLN A 102 -2.42 6.50 -38.90
CA GLN A 102 -3.44 7.35 -39.53
C GLN A 102 -4.84 7.06 -38.98
N LYS A 103 -5.16 5.79 -38.70
CA LYS A 103 -6.45 5.39 -38.13
C LYS A 103 -6.65 5.96 -36.72
N ALA A 104 -5.62 5.93 -35.87
CA ALA A 104 -5.69 6.52 -34.54
C ALA A 104 -5.91 8.04 -34.59
N LYS A 105 -5.21 8.73 -35.50
CA LYS A 105 -5.37 10.17 -35.75
C LYS A 105 -6.78 10.54 -36.24
N GLN A 106 -7.36 9.71 -37.12
CA GLN A 106 -8.74 9.88 -37.59
C GLN A 106 -9.74 9.78 -36.44
N VAL A 107 -9.62 8.74 -35.59
CA VAL A 107 -10.49 8.58 -34.41
C VAL A 107 -10.46 9.82 -33.51
N LEU A 108 -9.28 10.41 -33.30
CA LEU A 108 -9.13 11.61 -32.47
C LEU A 108 -9.77 12.86 -33.10
N GLY A 109 -9.76 12.97 -34.44
CA GLY A 109 -10.32 14.11 -35.18
C GLY A 109 -11.83 14.01 -35.43
N ASP A 110 -12.36 12.80 -35.64
CA ASP A 110 -13.78 12.60 -35.95
C ASP A 110 -14.67 12.92 -34.75
N VAL A 111 -14.24 12.54 -33.53
CA VAL A 111 -15.06 12.72 -32.32
C VAL A 111 -15.07 14.15 -31.79
N GLU A 112 -14.04 14.97 -32.09
CA GLU A 112 -14.08 16.42 -31.81
C GLU A 112 -15.20 17.14 -32.58
N GLY A 113 -15.56 16.65 -33.77
CA GLY A 113 -16.59 17.24 -34.61
C GLY A 113 -18.03 16.85 -34.26
N GLU A 114 -18.23 15.72 -33.56
CA GLU A 114 -19.56 15.14 -33.30
C GLU A 114 -20.08 15.38 -31.87
N GLY A 115 -19.31 16.02 -30.99
CA GLY A 115 -19.72 16.22 -29.59
C GLY A 115 -19.80 14.93 -28.78
N GLY A 116 -19.02 13.91 -29.15
CA GLY A 116 -18.93 12.64 -28.42
C GLY A 116 -18.21 12.77 -27.09
N THR A 117 -18.44 11.82 -26.18
CA THR A 117 -17.81 11.80 -24.85
C THR A 117 -16.34 11.40 -24.91
N ALA A 118 -15.57 11.75 -23.88
CA ALA A 118 -14.18 11.34 -23.79
C ALA A 118 -14.06 9.81 -23.69
N VAL A 119 -14.97 9.16 -22.95
CA VAL A 119 -15.04 7.69 -22.86
C VAL A 119 -15.23 7.05 -24.23
N ALA A 120 -16.15 7.56 -25.05
CA ALA A 120 -16.38 7.01 -26.39
C ALA A 120 -15.15 7.15 -27.28
N THR A 121 -14.45 8.28 -27.18
CA THR A 121 -13.18 8.52 -27.92
C THR A 121 -12.08 7.56 -27.46
N MET A 122 -11.90 7.42 -26.14
CA MET A 122 -10.92 6.53 -25.55
C MET A 122 -11.17 5.07 -25.96
N ASP A 123 -12.42 4.60 -25.87
CA ASP A 123 -12.81 3.26 -26.29
C ASP A 123 -12.57 3.02 -27.79
N ALA A 124 -12.89 4.00 -28.64
CA ALA A 124 -12.62 3.91 -30.07
C ALA A 124 -11.12 3.84 -30.37
N LEU A 125 -10.31 4.59 -29.62
CA LEU A 125 -8.86 4.63 -29.76
C LEU A 125 -8.22 3.31 -29.29
N ALA A 126 -8.67 2.77 -28.16
CA ALA A 126 -8.22 1.49 -27.63
C ALA A 126 -8.56 0.32 -28.58
N LYS A 127 -9.68 0.40 -29.32
CA LYS A 127 -10.01 -0.57 -30.39
C LYS A 127 -9.07 -0.49 -31.60
N VAL A 128 -8.37 0.63 -31.81
CA VAL A 128 -7.28 0.69 -32.79
C VAL A 128 -6.07 -0.06 -32.25
N SER A 129 -5.69 0.24 -31.01
CA SER A 129 -4.76 -0.53 -30.18
C SER A 129 -4.75 0.06 -28.77
N ASP A 130 -4.68 -0.81 -27.77
CA ASP A 130 -4.51 -0.52 -26.34
C ASP A 130 -3.20 0.22 -26.00
N ARG A 131 -2.26 0.35 -26.95
CA ARG A 131 -1.10 1.24 -26.80
C ARG A 131 -1.46 2.73 -26.80
N TYR A 132 -2.61 3.09 -27.39
CA TYR A 132 -3.02 4.48 -27.58
C TYR A 132 -4.03 4.98 -26.54
N ALA A 133 -4.67 4.08 -25.80
CA ALA A 133 -5.67 4.41 -24.80
C ALA A 133 -5.90 3.22 -23.88
N LEU A 134 -6.43 3.48 -22.68
CA LEU A 134 -6.89 2.43 -21.78
C LEU A 134 -8.14 1.77 -22.39
N ASP A 135 -8.08 0.45 -22.56
CA ASP A 135 -9.22 -0.31 -23.04
C ASP A 135 -10.23 -0.58 -21.90
N ALA A 136 -11.40 -1.10 -22.27
CA ALA A 136 -12.46 -1.35 -21.31
C ALA A 136 -12.05 -2.37 -20.22
N ALA A 137 -11.16 -3.31 -20.54
CA ALA A 137 -10.66 -4.29 -19.57
C ALA A 137 -9.73 -3.64 -18.55
N ALA A 138 -8.81 -2.78 -19.00
CA ALA A 138 -7.92 -2.01 -18.15
C ALA A 138 -8.71 -1.09 -17.22
N VAL A 139 -9.66 -0.33 -17.75
CA VAL A 139 -10.52 0.54 -16.92
C VAL A 139 -11.30 -0.27 -15.90
N SER A 140 -11.94 -1.38 -16.30
CA SER A 140 -12.66 -2.25 -15.37
C SER A 140 -11.76 -2.81 -14.27
N HIS A 141 -10.53 -3.19 -14.58
CA HIS A 141 -9.59 -3.68 -13.57
C HIS A 141 -9.18 -2.59 -12.57
N LEU A 142 -8.98 -1.36 -13.06
CA LEU A 142 -8.67 -0.20 -12.20
C LEU A 142 -9.87 0.16 -11.31
N GLU A 143 -11.11 0.01 -11.81
CA GLU A 143 -12.34 0.14 -11.01
C GLU A 143 -12.42 -0.95 -9.91
N ASP A 144 -12.12 -2.21 -10.25
CA ASP A 144 -12.06 -3.31 -9.26
C ASP A 144 -11.02 -3.03 -8.17
N CYS A 145 -9.84 -2.52 -8.56
CA CYS A 145 -8.80 -2.09 -7.64
C CYS A 145 -9.28 -0.93 -6.74
N ASN A 146 -9.98 0.05 -7.30
CA ASN A 146 -10.57 1.15 -6.52
C ASN A 146 -11.56 0.62 -5.48
N GLY A 147 -12.48 -0.25 -5.88
CA GLY A 147 -13.45 -0.87 -4.98
C GLY A 147 -12.78 -1.64 -3.84
N LEU A 148 -11.71 -2.39 -4.14
CA LEU A 148 -10.94 -3.12 -3.13
C LEU A 148 -10.24 -2.18 -2.14
N ILE A 149 -9.53 -1.16 -2.65
CA ILE A 149 -8.75 -0.22 -1.83
C ILE A 149 -9.66 0.62 -0.95
N THR A 150 -10.67 1.24 -1.54
CA THR A 150 -11.60 2.13 -0.82
C THR A 150 -12.49 1.32 0.13
N GLY A 151 -12.97 0.14 -0.28
CA GLY A 151 -13.79 -0.75 0.54
C GLY A 151 -13.06 -1.28 1.77
N LEU A 152 -11.77 -1.63 1.63
CA LEU A 152 -10.96 -2.13 2.76
C LEU A 152 -10.43 -1.02 3.66
N SER A 153 -10.27 0.22 3.16
CA SER A 153 -9.64 1.33 3.90
C SER A 153 -10.19 1.52 5.33
N SER A 154 -11.52 1.43 5.49
CA SER A 154 -12.19 1.58 6.79
C SER A 154 -11.85 0.44 7.77
N TYR A 155 -11.84 -0.80 7.29
CA TYR A 155 -11.46 -1.99 8.08
C TYR A 155 -10.00 -1.94 8.50
N LEU A 156 -9.13 -1.53 7.59
CA LEU A 156 -7.70 -1.36 7.83
C LEU A 156 -7.44 -0.29 8.92
N GLY A 157 -8.18 0.83 8.88
CA GLY A 157 -8.17 1.84 9.93
C GLY A 157 -8.60 1.30 11.30
N MET A 158 -9.67 0.49 11.33
CA MET A 158 -10.15 -0.13 12.58
C MET A 158 -9.12 -1.09 13.20
N ILE A 159 -8.38 -1.85 12.40
CA ILE A 159 -7.30 -2.74 12.88
C ILE A 159 -6.19 -1.91 13.56
N GLY A 160 -5.81 -0.78 12.96
CA GLY A 160 -4.85 0.14 13.56
C GLY A 160 -5.33 0.72 14.90
N VAL A 161 -6.60 1.13 14.96
CA VAL A 161 -7.23 1.60 16.22
C VAL A 161 -7.25 0.49 17.27
N ALA A 162 -7.55 -0.76 16.89
CA ALA A 162 -7.52 -1.89 17.80
C ALA A 162 -6.11 -2.14 18.37
N ALA A 163 -5.07 -2.08 17.55
CA ALA A 163 -3.67 -2.17 18.01
C ALA A 163 -3.36 -1.07 19.04
N LEU A 164 -3.78 0.17 18.76
CA LEU A 164 -3.58 1.31 19.66
C LEU A 164 -4.31 1.10 21.00
N ILE A 165 -5.58 0.67 20.98
CA ILE A 165 -6.37 0.40 22.18
C ILE A 165 -5.69 -0.68 23.03
N ILE A 166 -5.24 -1.79 22.43
CA ILE A 166 -4.54 -2.86 23.15
C ILE A 166 -3.27 -2.30 23.82
N ALA A 167 -2.47 -1.51 23.10
CA ALA A 167 -1.26 -0.90 23.63
C ALA A 167 -1.56 0.04 24.81
N LEU A 168 -2.60 0.88 24.68
CA LEU A 168 -3.05 1.79 25.75
C LEU A 168 -3.54 1.04 26.98
N VAL A 169 -4.36 0.00 26.80
CA VAL A 169 -4.87 -0.83 27.91
C VAL A 169 -3.71 -1.48 28.66
N LEU A 170 -2.74 -2.08 27.97
CA LEU A 170 -1.55 -2.67 28.59
C LEU A 170 -0.70 -1.60 29.31
N GLY A 171 -0.55 -0.41 28.72
CA GLY A 171 0.17 0.73 29.30
C GLY A 171 -0.49 1.24 30.59
N PHE A 172 -1.80 1.48 30.58
CA PHE A 172 -2.55 1.98 31.74
C PHE A 172 -2.62 0.94 32.87
N ARG A 173 -2.70 -0.35 32.54
CA ARG A 173 -2.60 -1.45 33.51
C ARG A 173 -1.18 -1.68 34.03
N LYS A 174 -0.20 -0.85 33.61
CA LYS A 174 1.23 -0.95 33.92
C LYS A 174 1.82 -2.34 33.60
N GLN A 175 1.26 -3.00 32.58
CA GLN A 175 1.73 -4.31 32.09
C GLN A 175 2.87 -4.12 31.10
N PHE A 176 3.95 -3.46 31.52
CA PHE A 176 5.03 -3.05 30.61
C PHE A 176 5.75 -4.24 29.96
N ALA A 177 5.84 -5.40 30.63
CA ALA A 177 6.39 -6.61 30.03
C ALA A 177 5.53 -7.12 28.86
N ALA A 178 4.21 -7.09 29.01
CA ALA A 178 3.25 -7.50 27.98
C ALA A 178 3.24 -6.51 26.80
N LEU A 179 3.26 -5.21 27.09
CA LEU A 179 3.39 -4.16 26.07
C LEU A 179 4.72 -4.28 25.29
N ALA A 180 5.82 -4.51 26.00
CA ALA A 180 7.14 -4.72 25.40
C ALA A 180 7.20 -5.98 24.54
N PHE A 181 6.47 -7.04 24.91
CA PHE A 181 6.34 -8.24 24.09
C PHE A 181 5.59 -7.93 22.79
N MET A 182 4.42 -7.32 22.88
CA MET A 182 3.61 -6.91 21.71
C MET A 182 4.43 -6.08 20.71
N LEU A 183 5.08 -5.01 21.20
CA LEU A 183 5.83 -4.07 20.36
C LEU A 183 7.09 -4.66 19.73
N ARG A 184 7.63 -5.77 20.25
CA ARG A 184 8.79 -6.45 19.64
C ARG A 184 8.37 -7.60 18.74
N MET A 185 7.37 -8.38 19.15
CA MET A 185 6.93 -9.57 18.41
C MET A 185 6.07 -9.22 17.20
N GLY A 186 5.31 -8.11 17.23
CA GLY A 186 4.58 -7.64 16.04
C GLY A 186 5.51 -7.35 14.86
N PRO A 187 6.51 -6.45 15.00
CA PRO A 187 7.51 -6.21 13.96
C PRO A 187 8.30 -7.47 13.57
N ALA A 188 8.64 -8.34 14.53
CA ALA A 188 9.35 -9.58 14.23
C ALA A 188 8.52 -10.55 13.38
N LEU A 189 7.22 -10.69 13.69
CA LEU A 189 6.28 -11.50 12.91
C LEU A 189 6.12 -10.94 11.49
N LEU A 190 5.93 -9.62 11.37
CA LEU A 190 5.89 -8.94 10.07
C LEU A 190 7.17 -9.24 9.27
N LEU A 191 8.34 -9.04 9.88
CA LEU A 191 9.62 -9.23 9.20
C LEU A 191 9.76 -10.67 8.69
N ALA A 192 9.35 -11.67 9.48
CA ALA A 192 9.37 -13.06 9.04
C ALA A 192 8.51 -13.29 7.79
N VAL A 193 7.31 -12.72 7.73
CA VAL A 193 6.43 -12.79 6.55
C VAL A 193 7.03 -12.07 5.36
N LEU A 194 7.53 -10.83 5.55
CA LEU A 194 8.12 -10.04 4.48
C LEU A 194 9.39 -10.67 3.91
N VAL A 195 10.20 -11.37 4.72
CA VAL A 195 11.36 -12.12 4.22
C VAL A 195 10.92 -13.27 3.32
N ILE A 196 9.89 -14.02 3.69
CA ILE A 196 9.38 -15.12 2.87
C ILE A 196 8.84 -14.59 1.54
N LEU A 197 7.97 -13.57 1.59
CA LEU A 197 7.39 -12.97 0.39
C LEU A 197 8.44 -12.26 -0.48
N GLY A 198 9.41 -11.59 0.15
CA GLY A 198 10.50 -10.93 -0.55
C GLY A 198 11.43 -11.91 -1.26
N LEU A 199 11.77 -13.03 -0.62
CA LEU A 199 12.54 -14.10 -1.27
C LEU A 199 11.79 -14.69 -2.46
N TRP A 200 10.47 -14.92 -2.34
CA TRP A 200 9.65 -15.35 -3.48
C TRP A 200 9.67 -14.30 -4.59
N GLY A 201 9.41 -13.02 -4.29
CA GLY A 201 9.41 -11.95 -5.30
C GLY A 201 10.75 -11.78 -6.03
N VAL A 202 11.88 -12.04 -5.36
CA VAL A 202 13.22 -12.01 -5.98
C VAL A 202 13.45 -13.21 -6.92
N ILE A 203 12.89 -14.37 -6.59
CA ILE A 203 13.05 -15.60 -7.39
C ILE A 203 12.07 -15.63 -8.56
N ASP A 204 10.82 -15.24 -8.32
CA ASP A 204 9.70 -15.33 -9.26
C ASP A 204 8.66 -14.24 -8.98
N PHE A 205 8.99 -13.01 -9.40
CA PHE A 205 8.10 -11.86 -9.27
C PHE A 205 6.75 -12.10 -9.94
N ASN A 206 6.74 -12.70 -11.15
CA ASN A 206 5.51 -12.96 -11.90
C ASN A 206 4.59 -13.93 -11.16
N GLY A 207 5.14 -15.01 -10.59
CA GLY A 207 4.37 -15.95 -9.79
C GLY A 207 3.81 -15.32 -8.51
N LEU A 208 4.59 -14.49 -7.81
CA LEU A 208 4.10 -13.75 -6.65
C LEU A 208 3.00 -12.74 -7.04
N PHE A 209 3.21 -11.99 -8.11
CA PHE A 209 2.26 -11.00 -8.63
C PHE A 209 0.94 -11.69 -9.01
N ALA A 210 1.00 -12.78 -9.77
CA ALA A 210 -0.17 -13.57 -10.15
C ALA A 210 -0.89 -14.14 -8.92
N ALA A 211 -0.17 -14.75 -7.99
CA ALA A 211 -0.76 -15.29 -6.76
C ALA A 211 -1.48 -14.23 -5.94
N PHE A 212 -0.92 -13.02 -5.83
CA PHE A 212 -1.57 -11.89 -5.16
C PHE A 212 -2.85 -11.47 -5.89
N HIS A 213 -2.80 -11.29 -7.22
CA HIS A 213 -3.96 -10.84 -7.99
C HIS A 213 -5.10 -11.87 -7.96
N SER A 214 -4.79 -13.17 -8.01
CA SER A 214 -5.79 -14.24 -7.90
C SER A 214 -6.51 -14.33 -6.56
N LEU A 215 -6.03 -13.66 -5.50
CA LEU A 215 -6.76 -13.56 -4.23
C LEU A 215 -7.97 -12.62 -4.32
N PHE A 216 -7.92 -11.64 -5.24
CA PHE A 216 -8.87 -10.54 -5.31
C PHE A 216 -9.64 -10.49 -6.63
N PHE A 217 -9.05 -10.98 -7.72
CA PHE A 217 -9.57 -10.82 -9.07
C PHE A 217 -9.65 -12.16 -9.81
N LEU A 218 -10.56 -12.22 -10.79
CA LEU A 218 -10.73 -13.40 -11.65
C LEU A 218 -9.54 -13.54 -12.63
N GLU A 219 -9.28 -14.76 -13.07
CA GLU A 219 -8.22 -15.03 -14.04
C GLU A 219 -8.51 -14.31 -15.38
N GLY A 220 -7.49 -13.68 -15.95
CA GLY A 220 -7.56 -12.99 -17.24
C GLY A 220 -8.12 -11.55 -17.20
N THR A 221 -8.60 -11.05 -16.06
CA THR A 221 -9.11 -9.66 -15.96
C THR A 221 -8.03 -8.62 -15.63
N TRP A 222 -6.83 -9.05 -15.27
CA TRP A 222 -5.72 -8.20 -14.79
C TRP A 222 -4.42 -8.40 -15.60
N THR A 223 -4.48 -9.11 -16.72
CA THR A 223 -3.34 -9.35 -17.61
C THR A 223 -3.50 -8.55 -18.89
N PHE A 224 -2.52 -7.69 -19.19
CA PHE A 224 -2.56 -6.76 -20.32
C PHE A 224 -1.34 -6.94 -21.23
N ASN A 225 -1.43 -6.44 -22.46
CA ASN A 225 -0.31 -6.47 -23.39
C ASN A 225 0.85 -5.62 -22.88
N TYR A 226 2.08 -6.08 -23.15
CA TYR A 226 3.30 -5.42 -22.69
C TYR A 226 3.49 -4.00 -23.26
N ASP A 227 2.97 -3.76 -24.46
CA ASP A 227 2.99 -2.46 -25.15
C ASP A 227 1.72 -1.62 -24.94
N SER A 228 0.79 -2.07 -24.08
CA SER A 228 -0.40 -1.30 -23.71
C SER A 228 -0.02 0.00 -23.00
N LEU A 229 -0.93 0.98 -23.04
CA LEU A 229 -0.76 2.24 -22.30
C LEU A 229 -0.62 1.99 -20.80
N LEU A 230 -1.40 1.06 -20.24
CA LEU A 230 -1.35 0.74 -18.81
C LEU A 230 0.04 0.23 -18.38
N ILE A 231 0.63 -0.71 -19.13
CA ILE A 231 1.96 -1.24 -18.83
C ILE A 231 3.05 -0.21 -19.13
N SER A 232 2.86 0.67 -20.12
CA SER A 232 3.79 1.78 -20.38
C SER A 232 3.87 2.78 -19.21
N MET A 233 2.74 3.04 -18.55
CA MET A 233 2.68 3.91 -17.36
C MET A 233 3.23 3.21 -16.11
N TYR A 234 2.96 1.92 -15.97
CA TYR A 234 3.36 1.09 -14.83
C TYR A 234 4.16 -0.14 -15.25
N PRO A 235 5.41 0.03 -15.72
CA PRO A 235 6.26 -1.08 -16.11
C PRO A 235 6.63 -1.95 -14.90
N ILE A 236 7.24 -3.12 -15.14
CA ILE A 236 7.62 -4.06 -14.06
C ILE A 236 8.47 -3.38 -12.97
N ASP A 237 9.40 -2.51 -13.38
CA ASP A 237 10.26 -1.75 -12.45
C ASP A 237 9.45 -0.82 -11.52
N PHE A 238 8.32 -0.28 -11.97
CA PHE A 238 7.41 0.49 -11.14
C PHE A 238 6.84 -0.37 -10.01
N TRP A 239 6.38 -1.58 -10.33
CA TRP A 239 5.81 -2.51 -9.34
C TRP A 239 6.86 -3.07 -8.39
N MET A 240 8.09 -3.31 -8.86
CA MET A 240 9.21 -3.62 -7.98
C MET A 240 9.51 -2.46 -7.02
N GLY A 241 9.47 -1.22 -7.51
CA GLY A 241 9.58 0.00 -6.71
C GLY A 241 8.47 0.12 -5.65
N MET A 242 7.22 -0.16 -6.02
CA MET A 242 6.09 -0.21 -5.08
C MET A 242 6.31 -1.27 -4.00
N GLY A 243 6.79 -2.46 -4.38
CA GLY A 243 7.17 -3.50 -3.43
C GLY A 243 8.26 -3.05 -2.46
N ALA A 244 9.28 -2.34 -2.95
CA ALA A 244 10.35 -1.78 -2.12
C ALA A 244 9.84 -0.69 -1.16
N VAL A 245 8.97 0.22 -1.62
CA VAL A 245 8.34 1.25 -0.78
C VAL A 245 7.48 0.60 0.30
N TRP A 246 6.68 -0.41 -0.05
CA TRP A 246 5.84 -1.15 0.89
C TRP A 246 6.69 -1.77 2.00
N VAL A 247 7.70 -2.55 1.62
CA VAL A 247 8.59 -3.24 2.58
C VAL A 247 9.38 -2.24 3.42
N GLY A 248 9.98 -1.24 2.78
CA GLY A 248 10.83 -0.25 3.45
C GLY A 248 10.07 0.58 4.47
N SER A 249 8.87 1.05 4.13
CA SER A 249 8.03 1.81 5.06
C SER A 249 7.49 0.94 6.21
N ALA A 250 7.04 -0.28 5.94
CA ALA A 250 6.57 -1.21 6.97
C ALA A 250 7.70 -1.58 7.96
N ILE A 251 8.91 -1.84 7.47
CA ILE A 251 10.09 -2.08 8.30
C ILE A 251 10.44 -0.80 9.09
N GLY A 252 10.43 0.37 8.46
CA GLY A 252 10.74 1.64 9.11
C GLY A 252 9.87 1.91 10.34
N VAL A 253 8.54 1.78 10.20
CA VAL A 253 7.60 1.92 11.33
C VAL A 253 7.79 0.77 12.33
N GLY A 254 8.01 -0.46 11.84
CA GLY A 254 8.27 -1.62 12.70
C GLY A 254 9.50 -1.46 13.60
N LEU A 255 10.57 -0.84 13.11
CA LEU A 255 11.76 -0.53 13.89
C LEU A 255 11.48 0.48 15.02
N LEU A 256 10.63 1.48 14.76
CA LEU A 256 10.18 2.43 15.80
C LEU A 256 9.37 1.70 16.89
N CYS A 257 8.45 0.82 16.50
CA CYS A 257 7.72 -0.03 17.45
C CYS A 257 8.67 -0.91 18.25
N PHE A 258 9.64 -1.55 17.60
CA PHE A 258 10.61 -2.41 18.26
C PHE A 258 11.45 -1.64 19.29
N ALA A 259 11.94 -0.45 18.92
CA ALA A 259 12.69 0.43 19.82
C ALA A 259 11.84 0.84 21.05
N ALA A 260 10.58 1.22 20.84
CA ALA A 260 9.64 1.46 21.93
C ALA A 260 9.45 0.21 22.81
N GLY A 261 9.36 -0.97 22.20
CA GLY A 261 9.31 -2.25 22.91
C GLY A 261 10.54 -2.51 23.78
N CYS A 262 11.75 -2.18 23.33
CA CYS A 262 12.97 -2.25 24.13
C CYS A 262 12.93 -1.30 25.34
N LEU A 263 12.43 -0.07 25.16
CA LEU A 263 12.25 0.90 26.26
C LEU A 263 11.27 0.38 27.31
N PHE A 264 10.14 -0.18 26.89
CA PHE A 264 9.16 -0.77 27.82
C PHE A 264 9.68 -2.06 28.49
N ALA A 265 10.53 -2.83 27.83
CA ALA A 265 11.19 -3.99 28.44
C ALA A 265 12.11 -3.56 29.60
N TRP A 266 12.91 -2.52 29.38
CA TRP A 266 13.73 -1.92 30.43
C TRP A 266 12.86 -1.40 31.58
N LYS A 267 11.78 -0.66 31.29
CA LYS A 267 10.85 -0.16 32.30
C LYS A 267 10.21 -1.29 33.11
N ALA A 268 9.86 -2.41 32.47
CA ALA A 268 9.33 -3.58 33.15
C ALA A 268 10.33 -4.19 34.13
N GLN A 269 11.62 -4.24 33.76
CA GLN A 269 12.69 -4.71 34.65
C GLN A 269 12.88 -3.79 35.86
N VAL A 270 12.85 -2.47 35.65
CA VAL A 270 12.92 -1.49 36.76
C VAL A 270 11.75 -1.67 37.71
N GLN A 271 10.52 -1.73 37.20
CA GLN A 271 9.33 -1.95 38.02
C GLN A 271 9.39 -3.28 38.80
N HIS A 272 9.90 -4.36 38.18
CA HIS A 272 10.05 -5.64 38.86
C HIS A 272 11.03 -5.53 40.05
N ARG A 273 12.18 -4.87 39.86
CA ARG A 273 13.16 -4.63 40.92
C ARG A 273 12.58 -3.81 42.07
N GLU A 274 11.88 -2.71 41.75
CA GLU A 274 11.23 -1.88 42.77
C GLU A 274 10.20 -2.67 43.60
N LEU A 275 9.43 -3.56 42.96
CA LEU A 275 8.47 -4.43 43.64
C LEU A 275 9.16 -5.48 44.51
N GLU A 276 10.25 -6.09 44.04
CA GLU A 276 11.06 -7.04 44.82
C GLU A 276 11.69 -6.36 46.06
N GLU A 277 12.25 -5.16 45.88
CA GLU A 277 12.82 -4.37 46.97
C GLU A 277 11.75 -3.99 48.01
N ALA A 278 10.57 -3.56 47.56
CA ALA A 278 9.44 -3.25 48.44
C ALA A 278 8.95 -4.48 49.22
N ALA A 279 8.80 -5.62 48.55
CA ALA A 279 8.40 -6.88 49.19
C ALA A 279 9.43 -7.37 50.21
N ALA A 280 10.72 -7.26 49.89
CA ALA A 280 11.82 -7.58 50.81
C ALA A 280 11.82 -6.66 52.05
N ALA A 281 11.60 -5.36 51.86
CA ALA A 281 11.50 -4.40 52.95
C ALA A 281 10.29 -4.69 53.87
N GLU A 282 9.14 -5.04 53.30
CA GLU A 282 7.94 -5.43 54.06
C GLU A 282 8.16 -6.72 54.87
N ALA A 283 8.73 -7.75 54.25
CA ALA A 283 9.06 -9.01 54.91
C ALA A 283 10.04 -8.80 56.09
N ALA A 284 11.03 -7.90 55.94
CA ALA A 284 11.96 -7.54 57.00
C ALA A 284 11.26 -6.81 58.18
N ARG A 285 10.32 -5.90 57.89
CA ARG A 285 9.51 -5.21 58.92
C ARG A 285 8.61 -6.20 59.68
N SER A 286 7.97 -7.13 58.97
CA SER A 286 7.13 -8.18 59.56
C SER A 286 7.91 -9.09 60.51
N LYS A 287 9.10 -9.56 60.08
CA LYS A 287 10.02 -10.34 60.94
C LYS A 287 10.42 -9.59 62.22
N LYS A 288 10.75 -8.29 62.10
CA LYS A 288 11.08 -7.44 63.28
C LYS A 288 9.90 -7.30 64.24
N ARG A 289 8.67 -7.07 63.75
CA ARG A 289 7.45 -7.00 64.58
C ARG A 289 7.18 -8.30 65.34
N ARG A 290 7.28 -9.45 64.66
CA ARG A 290 7.07 -10.77 65.27
C ARG A 290 8.11 -11.11 66.36
N LYS A 291 9.35 -10.64 66.22
CA LYS A 291 10.40 -10.80 67.25
C LYS A 291 10.15 -9.90 68.48
N LYS A 292 9.56 -8.71 68.29
CA LYS A 292 9.27 -7.76 69.37
C LYS A 292 8.05 -8.14 70.21
N GLY A 293 7.01 -8.75 69.62
CA GLY A 293 5.83 -9.22 70.35
C GLY A 293 5.97 -10.59 71.04
N ARG A 294 7.15 -11.21 70.96
CA ARG A 294 7.50 -12.48 71.64
C ARG A 294 8.39 -12.28 72.87
N ARG A 295 8.75 -11.03 73.18
CA ARG A 295 9.41 -10.61 74.41
C ARG A 295 8.39 -9.90 75.29
#